data_AF-U3BYY9-F1
#
_entry.id   AF-U3BYY9-F1
#
_cell.length_a   1.000
_cell.length_b   1.000
_cell.length_c   1.000
_cell.angle_alpha   90.00
_cell.angle_beta   90.00
_cell.angle_gamma   90.00
#
_symmetry.space_group_name_H-M   'P 1'
#
loop_
_entity.id
_entity.type
_entity.pdbx_description
1 polymer ?
#
loop_
_entity_poly.entity_id
_entity_poly.type
_entity_poly.pdbx_seq_one_letter_code
_entity_poly.pdbx_strand_id
1 'polypeptide(L)'
;MDISSWLNIVSKWYRSRKDDQVNSLERILYQAPQTIFGPTFNDEQSKALACWLDMNLRAFQDIRETEQDKAYQILQYTVAKLEQSATSHSTDILIKDWCLRRIQHLTVLSISFCQQQEDQRKWRSQAHQLINGHVKLMESLNWNEIQKHDQG
;
A
#
# COMPACT_ATOMS: atom_id res chain seq x y z
N MET A 1 -1.38 5.47 -19.70
CA MET A 1 -2.78 5.15 -19.39
C MET A 1 -3.28 6.19 -18.41
N ASP A 2 -4.48 6.73 -18.60
CA ASP A 2 -5.12 7.63 -17.64
C ASP A 2 -5.87 6.85 -16.54
N ILE A 3 -6.32 7.57 -15.50
CA ILE A 3 -6.98 6.96 -14.33
C ILE A 3 -8.31 6.31 -14.72
N SER A 4 -9.12 6.96 -15.55
CA SER A 4 -10.44 6.44 -15.97
C SER A 4 -10.32 5.12 -16.72
N SER A 5 -9.38 5.05 -17.67
CA SER A 5 -9.06 3.85 -18.44
C SER A 5 -8.60 2.71 -17.54
N TRP A 6 -7.71 3.00 -16.58
CA TRP A 6 -7.23 2.01 -15.63
C TRP A 6 -8.36 1.51 -14.71
N LEU A 7 -9.15 2.42 -14.14
CA LEU A 7 -10.32 2.09 -13.31
C LEU A 7 -11.34 1.22 -14.04
N ASN A 8 -11.53 1.41 -15.35
CA ASN A 8 -12.40 0.55 -16.15
C ASN A 8 -11.86 -0.88 -16.25
N ILE A 9 -10.54 -1.04 -16.45
CA ILE A 9 -9.88 -2.36 -16.45
C ILE A 9 -10.05 -3.03 -15.07
N VAL A 10 -9.77 -2.28 -14.00
CA VAL A 10 -9.93 -2.75 -12.62
C VAL A 10 -11.38 -3.15 -12.33
N SER A 11 -12.36 -2.35 -12.76
CA SER A 11 -13.78 -2.65 -12.58
C SER A 11 -14.20 -3.93 -13.32
N LYS A 12 -13.69 -4.14 -14.54
CA LYS A 12 -13.91 -5.39 -15.29
C LYS A 12 -13.30 -6.59 -14.56
N TRP A 13 -12.09 -6.44 -14.03
CA TRP A 13 -11.43 -7.48 -13.24
C TRP A 13 -12.25 -7.86 -11.99
N TYR A 14 -12.73 -6.90 -11.20
CA TYR A 14 -13.60 -7.18 -10.05
C TYR A 14 -14.90 -7.91 -10.41
N ARG A 15 -15.44 -7.66 -11.62
CA ARG A 15 -16.68 -8.29 -12.09
C ARG A 15 -16.46 -9.70 -12.63
N SER A 16 -15.29 -10.00 -13.16
CA SER A 16 -14.97 -11.31 -13.74
C SER A 16 -14.64 -12.35 -12.67
N ARG A 17 -15.65 -13.02 -12.09
CA ARG A 17 -15.48 -14.07 -11.06
C ARG A 17 -14.87 -15.39 -11.59
N LYS A 18 -13.68 -15.41 -12.19
CA LYS A 18 -13.04 -16.65 -12.70
C LYS A 18 -11.68 -16.91 -12.06
N ASP A 19 -11.34 -18.18 -11.84
CA ASP A 19 -10.15 -18.64 -11.09
C ASP A 19 -8.77 -18.20 -11.67
N ASP A 20 -8.70 -17.66 -12.89
CA ASP A 20 -7.45 -17.16 -13.51
C ASP A 20 -7.05 -15.72 -13.07
N GLN A 21 -7.67 -15.16 -12.03
CA GLN A 21 -7.52 -13.74 -11.67
C GLN A 21 -6.09 -13.33 -11.29
N VAL A 22 -5.31 -14.21 -10.65
CA VAL A 22 -4.02 -13.84 -10.01
C VAL A 22 -2.97 -13.41 -11.04
N ASN A 23 -2.83 -14.14 -12.15
CA ASN A 23 -1.88 -13.79 -13.22
C ASN A 23 -2.27 -12.47 -13.94
N SER A 24 -3.56 -12.17 -14.02
CA SER A 24 -4.03 -10.90 -14.58
C SER A 24 -3.88 -9.72 -13.61
N LEU A 25 -3.89 -9.99 -12.29
CA LEU A 25 -3.85 -8.98 -11.24
C LEU A 25 -2.52 -8.22 -11.21
N GLU A 26 -1.39 -8.92 -11.23
CA GLU A 26 -0.05 -8.30 -11.27
C GLU A 26 0.10 -7.37 -12.49
N ARG A 27 -0.38 -7.81 -13.66
CA ARG A 27 -0.34 -7.00 -14.88
C ARG A 27 -1.12 -5.70 -14.72
N ILE A 28 -2.31 -5.74 -14.12
CA ILE A 28 -3.14 -4.55 -13.92
C ILE A 28 -2.49 -3.64 -12.86
N LEU A 29 -1.91 -4.20 -11.81
CA LEU A 29 -1.19 -3.47 -10.75
C LEU A 29 -0.02 -2.66 -11.31
N TYR A 30 0.81 -3.25 -12.18
CA TYR A 30 1.96 -2.54 -12.75
C TYR A 30 1.59 -1.56 -13.88
N GLN A 31 0.37 -1.61 -14.40
CA GLN A 31 -0.16 -0.65 -15.37
C GLN A 31 -0.81 0.58 -14.71
N ALA A 32 -0.83 0.64 -13.37
CA ALA A 32 -1.43 1.73 -12.65
C ALA A 32 -0.73 3.07 -13.01
N PRO A 33 -1.47 4.12 -13.43
CA PRO A 33 -0.89 5.42 -13.80
C PRO A 33 -0.08 6.00 -12.64
N GLN A 34 0.95 6.83 -12.84
CA GLN A 34 1.60 7.47 -11.69
C GLN A 34 0.74 8.58 -11.05
N THR A 35 -0.25 9.10 -11.78
CA THR A 35 -1.12 10.20 -11.36
C THR A 35 -2.12 9.84 -10.25
N ILE A 36 -2.26 8.56 -9.90
CA ILE A 36 -3.05 8.13 -8.72
C ILE A 36 -2.40 8.60 -7.42
N PHE A 37 -1.08 8.83 -7.43
CA PHE A 37 -0.30 9.22 -6.26
C PHE A 37 -0.13 10.75 -6.16
N GLY A 38 -1.00 11.52 -6.82
CA GLY A 38 -0.93 12.98 -6.87
C GLY A 38 -0.64 13.52 -8.28
N PRO A 39 -0.54 14.85 -8.45
CA PRO A 39 -0.38 15.86 -7.40
C PRO A 39 -1.69 16.33 -6.75
N THR A 40 -2.83 16.27 -7.44
CA THR A 40 -4.13 16.71 -6.91
C THR A 40 -4.87 15.59 -6.19
N PHE A 41 -5.88 15.92 -5.39
CA PHE A 41 -6.82 14.95 -4.83
C PHE A 41 -8.24 15.22 -5.35
N ASN A 42 -8.74 14.36 -6.22
CA ASN A 42 -10.13 14.34 -6.65
C ASN A 42 -10.76 12.96 -6.40
N ASP A 43 -12.08 12.85 -6.53
CA ASP A 43 -12.81 11.61 -6.26
C ASP A 43 -12.30 10.42 -7.08
N GLU A 44 -11.86 10.67 -8.32
CA GLU A 44 -11.34 9.65 -9.20
C GLU A 44 -9.97 9.12 -8.73
N GLN A 45 -9.07 10.01 -8.32
CA GLN A 45 -7.77 9.67 -7.73
C GLN A 45 -7.94 8.94 -6.41
N SER A 46 -8.84 9.41 -5.54
CA SER A 46 -9.16 8.76 -4.27
C SER A 46 -9.63 7.31 -4.50
N LYS A 47 -10.58 7.12 -5.42
CA LYS A 47 -11.08 5.80 -5.79
C LYS A 47 -9.98 4.92 -6.37
N ALA A 48 -9.17 5.45 -7.28
CA ALA A 48 -8.13 4.67 -7.93
C ALA A 48 -6.99 4.30 -6.98
N LEU A 49 -6.62 5.18 -6.05
CA LEU A 49 -5.63 4.91 -5.01
C LEU A 49 -6.14 3.81 -4.05
N ALA A 50 -7.41 3.88 -3.66
CA ALA A 50 -8.05 2.85 -2.85
C ALA A 50 -8.12 1.49 -3.57
N CYS A 51 -8.51 1.48 -4.85
CA CYS A 51 -8.51 0.26 -5.67
C CYS A 51 -7.10 -0.33 -5.82
N TRP A 52 -6.09 0.53 -6.06
CA TRP A 52 -4.71 0.08 -6.18
C TRP A 52 -4.21 -0.60 -4.90
N LEU A 53 -4.52 -0.02 -3.74
CA LEU A 53 -4.17 -0.62 -2.45
C LEU A 53 -4.89 -1.95 -2.23
N ASP A 54 -6.21 -2.02 -2.45
CA ASP A 54 -6.99 -3.25 -2.30
C ASP A 54 -6.44 -4.38 -3.19
N MET A 55 -6.06 -4.07 -4.42
CA MET A 55 -5.47 -5.04 -5.34
C MET A 55 -4.12 -5.58 -4.86
N ASN A 56 -3.23 -4.74 -4.29
CA ASN A 56 -1.98 -5.22 -3.69
C ASN A 56 -2.26 -6.12 -2.48
N LEU A 57 -3.23 -5.77 -1.64
CA LEU A 57 -3.60 -6.58 -0.48
C LEU A 57 -4.20 -7.93 -0.87
N ARG A 58 -4.98 -7.99 -1.95
CA ARG A 58 -5.47 -9.26 -2.52
C ARG A 58 -4.33 -10.11 -3.06
N ALA A 59 -3.44 -9.52 -3.87
CA ALA A 59 -2.27 -10.21 -4.38
C ALA A 59 -1.40 -10.78 -3.25
N PHE A 60 -1.20 -10.01 -2.18
CA PHE A 60 -0.54 -10.48 -0.96
C PHE A 60 -1.28 -11.66 -0.32
N GLN A 61 -2.59 -11.51 -0.08
CA GLN A 61 -3.39 -12.51 0.62
C GLN A 61 -3.42 -13.85 -0.11
N ASP A 62 -3.45 -13.82 -1.45
CA ASP A 62 -3.51 -15.02 -2.29
C ASP A 62 -2.24 -15.88 -2.21
N ILE A 63 -1.07 -15.27 -1.99
CA ILE A 63 0.23 -15.95 -2.03
C ILE A 63 0.94 -16.05 -0.67
N ARG A 64 0.36 -15.48 0.39
CA ARG A 64 1.04 -15.31 1.69
C ARG A 64 1.50 -16.62 2.34
N GLU A 65 0.84 -17.73 2.04
CA GLU A 65 1.12 -19.05 2.65
C GLU A 65 2.07 -19.89 1.79
N THR A 66 2.09 -19.66 0.47
CA THR A 66 2.85 -20.47 -0.50
C THR A 66 4.14 -19.80 -0.96
N GLU A 67 4.18 -18.46 -1.01
CA GLU A 67 5.30 -17.67 -1.53
C GLU A 67 5.67 -16.54 -0.56
N GLN A 68 6.14 -16.89 0.64
CA GLN A 68 6.38 -15.96 1.76
C GLN A 68 7.23 -14.74 1.38
N ASP A 69 8.31 -14.96 0.62
CA ASP A 69 9.20 -13.89 0.15
C ASP A 69 8.50 -12.92 -0.80
N LYS A 70 7.74 -13.45 -1.75
CA LYS A 70 7.00 -12.64 -2.72
C LYS A 70 5.87 -11.87 -2.05
N ALA A 71 5.17 -12.51 -1.11
CA ALA A 71 4.14 -11.87 -0.28
C ALA A 71 4.72 -10.68 0.49
N TYR A 72 5.87 -10.88 1.14
CA TYR A 72 6.57 -9.80 1.83
C TYR A 72 6.96 -8.66 0.88
N GLN A 73 7.51 -8.99 -0.29
CA GLN A 73 7.89 -8.00 -1.31
C GLN A 73 6.68 -7.17 -1.78
N ILE A 74 5.48 -7.74 -1.90
CA ILE A 74 4.26 -6.99 -2.23
C ILE A 74 3.96 -5.94 -1.15
N LEU A 75 4.06 -6.30 0.13
CA LEU A 75 3.87 -5.35 1.23
C LEU A 75 4.92 -4.24 1.20
N GLN A 76 6.20 -4.58 1.00
CA GLN A 76 7.29 -3.61 0.91
C GLN A 76 7.13 -2.67 -0.27
N TYR A 77 6.77 -3.19 -1.44
CA TYR A 77 6.47 -2.41 -2.64
C TYR A 77 5.32 -1.44 -2.39
N THR A 78 4.25 -1.92 -1.75
CA THR A 78 3.07 -1.11 -1.44
C THR A 78 3.44 0.05 -0.51
N VAL A 79 4.15 -0.24 0.58
CA VAL A 79 4.63 0.77 1.53
C VAL A 79 5.52 1.80 0.82
N ALA A 80 6.54 1.36 0.09
CA ALA A 80 7.48 2.26 -0.59
C ALA A 80 6.79 3.23 -1.57
N LYS A 81 5.76 2.77 -2.28
CA LYS A 81 4.96 3.64 -3.17
C LYS A 81 4.15 4.69 -2.41
N LEU A 82 3.59 4.33 -1.26
CA LEU A 82 2.89 5.29 -0.40
C LEU A 82 3.87 6.27 0.25
N GLU A 83 5.05 5.83 0.67
CA GLU A 83 6.10 6.68 1.24
C GLU A 83 6.58 7.72 0.22
N GLN A 84 6.80 7.30 -1.03
CA GLN A 84 7.13 8.21 -2.13
C GLN A 84 6.06 9.30 -2.31
N SER A 85 4.78 8.92 -2.25
CA SER A 85 3.67 9.85 -2.35
C SER A 85 3.61 10.80 -1.15
N ALA A 86 3.78 10.29 0.07
CA ALA A 86 3.71 11.05 1.31
C ALA A 86 4.84 12.07 1.45
N THR A 87 6.05 11.72 0.99
CA THR A 87 7.25 12.56 1.10
C THR A 87 7.42 13.55 -0.05
N SER A 88 6.67 13.38 -1.15
CA SER A 88 6.78 14.26 -2.32
C SER A 88 6.23 15.67 -2.05
N HIS A 89 7.00 16.70 -2.38
CA HIS A 89 6.60 18.10 -2.17
C HIS A 89 5.40 18.52 -3.01
N SER A 90 5.18 17.89 -4.17
CA SER A 90 4.09 18.23 -5.10
C SER A 90 2.77 17.53 -4.79
N THR A 91 2.74 16.63 -3.80
CA THR A 91 1.55 15.84 -3.48
C THR A 91 0.63 16.62 -2.54
N ASP A 92 -0.66 16.62 -2.85
CA ASP A 92 -1.72 17.18 -2.01
C ASP A 92 -1.67 16.65 -0.57
N ILE A 93 -1.91 17.53 0.40
CA ILE A 93 -1.84 17.20 1.82
C ILE A 93 -2.80 16.08 2.23
N LEU A 94 -3.98 15.99 1.61
CA LEU A 94 -4.95 14.93 1.87
C LEU A 94 -4.46 13.58 1.38
N ILE A 95 -3.75 13.54 0.25
CA ILE A 95 -3.09 12.31 -0.23
C ILE A 95 -1.98 11.91 0.73
N LYS A 96 -1.15 12.86 1.17
CA LYS A 96 -0.08 12.56 2.13
C LYS A 96 -0.63 11.95 3.42
N ASP A 97 -1.64 12.59 3.99
CA ASP A 97 -2.30 12.15 5.22
C ASP A 97 -2.98 10.78 5.04
N TRP A 98 -3.61 10.54 3.89
CA TRP A 98 -4.13 9.23 3.53
C TRP A 98 -3.01 8.18 3.47
N CYS A 99 -1.93 8.46 2.73
CA CYS A 99 -0.79 7.57 2.59
C CYS A 99 -0.18 7.20 3.94
N LEU A 100 0.06 8.19 4.82
CA LEU A 100 0.66 7.98 6.14
C LEU A 100 -0.19 7.09 7.04
N ARG A 101 -1.51 7.31 7.09
CA ARG A 101 -2.41 6.42 7.83
C ARG A 101 -2.37 4.98 7.30
N ARG A 102 -2.26 4.78 5.98
CA ARG A 102 -2.19 3.43 5.40
C ARG A 102 -0.82 2.79 5.60
N ILE A 103 0.27 3.55 5.57
CA ILE A 103 1.63 3.08 5.89
C ILE A 103 1.65 2.52 7.31
N GLN A 104 1.09 3.22 8.31
CA GLN A 104 0.99 2.70 9.68
C GLN A 104 0.35 1.30 9.73
N HIS A 105 -0.79 1.11 9.05
CA HIS A 105 -1.46 -0.20 9.00
C HIS A 105 -0.64 -1.27 8.26
N LEU A 106 -0.01 -0.91 7.14
CA LEU A 106 0.82 -1.83 6.37
C LEU A 106 2.09 -2.23 7.12
N THR A 107 2.69 -1.32 7.89
CA THR A 107 3.83 -1.62 8.77
C THR A 107 3.43 -2.66 9.80
N VAL A 108 2.29 -2.48 10.48
CA VAL A 108 1.78 -3.46 11.45
C VAL A 108 1.50 -4.81 10.77
N LEU A 109 0.82 -4.80 9.62
CA LEU A 109 0.55 -6.02 8.84
C LEU A 109 1.85 -6.74 8.46
N SER A 110 2.87 -6.00 8.02
CA SER A 110 4.18 -6.56 7.64
C SER A 110 4.91 -7.17 8.84
N ILE A 111 4.85 -6.53 10.01
CA ILE A 111 5.42 -7.06 11.25
C ILE A 111 4.69 -8.34 11.68
N SER A 112 3.36 -8.32 11.67
CA SER A 112 2.55 -9.49 12.00
C SER A 112 2.81 -10.65 11.03
N PHE A 113 2.95 -10.36 9.74
CA PHE A 113 3.34 -11.34 8.74
C PHE A 113 4.70 -11.96 9.09
N CYS A 114 5.74 -11.16 9.35
CA CYS A 114 7.06 -11.64 9.75
C CYS A 114 7.01 -12.53 11.00
N GLN A 115 6.19 -12.18 11.99
CA GLN A 115 6.06 -12.95 13.25
C GLN A 115 5.43 -14.33 13.04
N GLN A 116 4.62 -14.52 11.99
CA GLN A 116 3.94 -15.78 11.69
C GLN A 116 4.78 -16.78 10.89
N GLN A 117 5.98 -16.40 10.45
CA GLN A 117 6.81 -17.24 9.59
C GLN A 117 7.67 -18.24 10.38
N GLU A 118 8.05 -19.35 9.74
CA GLU A 118 8.83 -20.41 10.39
C GLU A 118 10.29 -20.00 10.65
N ASP A 119 10.98 -19.37 9.67
CA ASP A 119 12.36 -18.92 9.82
C ASP A 119 12.47 -17.59 10.61
N GLN A 120 12.33 -17.70 11.91
CA GLN A 120 12.37 -16.55 12.80
C GLN A 120 13.71 -15.78 12.79
N ARG A 121 14.82 -16.35 12.30
CA ARG A 121 16.10 -15.59 12.23
C ARG A 121 16.01 -14.50 11.18
N LYS A 122 15.58 -14.87 9.96
CA LYS A 122 15.37 -13.94 8.86
C LYS A 122 14.26 -12.94 9.20
N TRP A 123 13.10 -13.44 9.60
CA TRP A 123 11.88 -12.62 9.70
C TRP A 123 11.90 -11.66 10.90
N ARG A 124 12.57 -11.99 12.01
CA ARG A 124 12.79 -11.02 13.10
C ARG A 124 13.70 -9.87 12.65
N SER A 125 14.73 -10.15 11.87
CA SER A 125 15.60 -9.11 11.32
C SER A 125 14.80 -8.15 10.43
N GLN A 126 13.97 -8.68 9.53
CA GLN A 126 13.07 -7.90 8.68
C GLN A 126 12.07 -7.07 9.51
N ALA A 127 11.43 -7.66 10.52
CA ALA A 127 10.52 -6.94 11.42
C ALA A 127 11.20 -5.76 12.14
N HIS A 128 12.43 -5.93 12.63
CA HIS A 128 13.18 -4.82 13.26
C HIS A 128 13.53 -3.71 12.26
N GLN A 129 13.88 -4.06 11.02
CA GLN A 129 14.13 -3.08 9.97
C GLN A 129 12.88 -2.26 9.66
N LEU A 130 11.71 -2.89 9.61
CA LEU A 130 10.42 -2.22 9.40
C LEU A 130 10.12 -1.21 10.51
N ILE A 131 10.28 -1.62 11.78
CA ILE A 131 10.05 -0.74 12.93
C ILE A 131 10.96 0.48 12.84
N ASN A 132 12.26 0.26 12.62
CA ASN A 132 13.23 1.34 12.55
C ASN A 132 12.98 2.28 11.36
N GLY A 133 12.62 1.73 10.20
CA GLY A 133 12.26 2.52 9.01
C GLY A 133 11.03 3.38 9.25
N HIS A 134 9.97 2.78 9.80
CA HIS A 134 8.72 3.47 10.11
C HIS A 134 8.91 4.60 11.12
N VAL A 135 9.64 4.37 12.22
CA VAL A 135 9.95 5.40 13.21
C VAL A 135 10.68 6.58 12.57
N LYS A 136 11.75 6.32 11.80
CA LYS A 136 12.51 7.37 11.10
C LYS A 136 11.64 8.16 10.12
N LEU A 137 10.75 7.50 9.40
CA LEU A 137 9.83 8.16 8.47
C LEU A 137 8.90 9.12 9.24
N MET A 138 8.24 8.63 10.28
CA MET A 138 7.29 9.43 11.06
C MET A 138 7.99 10.63 11.72
N GLU A 139 9.19 10.44 12.27
CA GLU A 139 10.04 11.51 12.81
C GLU A 139 10.40 12.54 11.72
N SER A 140 10.84 12.09 10.54
CA SER A 140 11.24 12.99 9.44
C SER A 140 10.12 13.88 8.93
N LEU A 141 8.88 13.43 9.05
CA LEU A 141 7.70 14.14 8.60
C LEU A 141 7.08 15.00 9.71
N ASN A 142 7.66 14.99 10.92
CA ASN A 142 7.04 15.54 12.14
C ASN A 142 5.58 15.10 12.27
N TRP A 143 5.29 13.87 11.84
CA TRP A 143 3.94 13.34 11.86
C TRP A 143 3.63 12.88 13.28
N ASN A 144 3.29 13.86 14.11
CA ASN A 144 2.48 13.62 15.28
C ASN A 144 1.05 13.55 14.73
N GLU A 145 0.31 12.46 14.94
CA GLU A 145 -1.15 12.50 14.81
C GLU A 145 -1.60 13.74 15.59
N ILE A 146 -1.90 14.84 14.90
CA ILE A 146 -2.39 16.04 15.58
C ILE A 146 -3.62 15.56 16.32
N GLN A 147 -3.51 15.66 17.64
CA GLN A 147 -4.48 15.35 18.66
C GLN A 147 -5.88 15.35 18.05
N LYS A 148 -6.54 14.19 18.13
CA LYS A 148 -8.00 14.12 18.03
C LYS A 148 -8.54 15.39 18.68
N HIS A 149 -9.22 16.21 17.90
CA HIS A 149 -10.15 17.18 18.44
C HIS A 149 -11.26 16.38 19.13
N ASP A 150 -10.97 15.87 20.33
CA ASP A 150 -11.96 15.63 21.37
C ASP A 150 -12.38 17.01 21.86
N GLN A 151 -13.23 17.68 21.09
CA GLN A 151 -14.19 18.64 21.61
C GLN A 151 -15.54 18.33 20.97
N GLY A 152 -16.37 17.65 21.76
CA GLY A 152 -17.76 17.30 21.52
C GLY A 152 -18.30 16.61 22.76
#